data_AF-A0A5N8V7F5-F1
#
_entry.id   AF-A0A5N8V7F5-F1
#
_cell.length_a   1.000
_cell.length_b   1.000
_cell.length_c   1.000
_cell.angle_alpha   90.00
_cell.angle_beta   90.00
_cell.angle_gamma   90.00
#
_symmetry.space_group_name_H-M   'P 1'
#
loop_
_entity.id
_entity.type
_entity.pdbx_description
1 polymer ?
#
loop_
_entity_poly.entity_id
_entity_poly.type
_entity_poly.pdbx_seq_one_letter_code
_entity_poly.pdbx_strand_id
1 'polypeptide(L)' 'METGQMSATGTPLYSAELIQEGGAYKLVVTDRQRHTVQATYVSRRAVEQLPAFLSKLDSLHQRGLRRR' A
#
# COMPACT_ATOMS: atom_id res chain seq x y z
N MET A 1 20.55 -0.74 -6.81
CA MET A 1 19.36 0.11 -6.99
C MET A 1 18.69 0.22 -5.62
N GLU A 2 19.09 1.21 -4.83
CA GLU A 2 18.49 1.44 -3.50
C GLU A 2 17.15 2.14 -3.69
N THR A 3 16.06 1.50 -3.25
CA THR A 3 14.74 2.12 -3.18
C THR A 3 14.82 3.27 -2.18
N GLY A 4 14.81 4.51 -2.67
CA GLY A 4 14.79 5.70 -1.83
C GLY A 4 13.65 5.60 -0.83
N GLN A 5 13.99 5.47 0.46
CA GLN A 5 13.03 5.55 1.54
C GLN A 5 12.45 6.97 1.53
N MET A 6 11.26 7.13 0.97
CA MET A 6 10.40 8.28 1.23
C MET A 6 10.04 8.25 2.71
N SER A 7 10.87 8.87 3.55
CA SER A 7 10.55 9.10 4.95
C SER A 7 9.41 10.11 5.00
N ALA A 8 8.18 9.61 5.07
CA ALA A 8 7.03 10.44 5.40
C ALA A 8 7.32 11.08 6.78
N THR A 9 7.19 12.40 6.90
CA THR A 9 7.41 13.16 8.15
C THR A 9 6.28 12.95 9.18
N GLY A 10 5.63 11.79 9.17
CA GLY A 10 4.48 11.48 10.02
C GLY A 10 4.58 10.11 10.68
N THR A 11 3.85 9.94 11.77
CA THR A 11 3.74 8.66 12.47
C THR A 11 2.79 7.73 11.70
N PRO A 12 3.25 6.56 11.20
CA PRO A 12 2.38 5.62 10.52
C PRO A 12 1.35 5.04 11.50
N LEU A 13 0.07 5.23 11.20
CA LEU A 13 -1.04 4.74 12.03
C LEU A 13 -1.49 3.33 11.66
N TYR A 14 -1.41 3.02 10.37
CA TYR A 14 -1.78 1.73 9.80
C TYR A 14 -0.68 1.27 8.84
N SER A 15 -0.46 -0.04 8.78
CA SER A 15 0.27 -0.68 7.69
C SER A 15 -0.59 -1.78 7.08
N ALA A 16 -0.45 -1.97 5.77
CA ALA A 16 -1.17 -3.00 5.04
C ALA A 16 -0.17 -3.84 4.24
N GLU A 17 -0.28 -5.15 4.37
CA GLU A 17 0.54 -6.14 3.69
C GLU A 17 -0.35 -7.06 2.89
N LEU A 18 -0.05 -7.22 1.61
CA LEU A 18 -0.76 -8.14 0.74
C LEU A 18 0.08 -9.41 0.56
N ILE A 19 -0.44 -10.52 1.05
CA ILE A 19 0.24 -11.82 1.05
C ILE A 19 -0.46 -12.74 0.05
N GLN A 20 0.32 -13.43 -0.78
CA GLN A 20 -0.19 -14.50 -1.63
C GLN A 20 0.08 -15.85 -0.96
N GLU A 21 -0.97 -16.63 -0.69
CA GLU A 21 -0.88 -17.94 -0.04
C GLU A 21 -1.92 -18.87 -0.64
N GLY A 22 -1.50 -20.08 -1.05
CA GLY A 22 -2.43 -21.11 -1.56
C GLY A 22 -3.27 -20.69 -2.77
N GLY A 23 -2.76 -19.78 -3.61
CA GLY A 23 -3.50 -19.26 -4.78
C GLY A 23 -4.55 -18.20 -4.44
N ALA A 24 -4.73 -17.86 -3.16
CA ALA A 24 -5.54 -16.75 -2.69
C ALA A 24 -4.66 -15.56 -2.28
N TYR A 25 -5.30 -14.40 -2.15
CA TYR A 25 -4.67 -13.19 -1.66
C TYR A 25 -5.28 -12.80 -0.32
N LYS A 26 -4.42 -12.52 0.66
CA LYS A 26 -4.79 -12.12 2.01
C LYS A 26 -4.24 -10.73 2.28
N LEU A 27 -5.12 -9.80 2.60
CA LEU A 27 -4.76 -8.48 3.05
C LEU A 27 -4.66 -8.50 4.58
N VAL A 28 -3.49 -8.21 5.11
CA VAL A 28 -3.22 -8.05 6.54
C VAL A 28 -3.10 -6.57 6.82
N VAL A 29 -3.92 -6.06 7.75
CA VAL A 29 -3.89 -4.68 8.20
C VAL A 29 -3.48 -4.65 9.66
N THR A 30 -2.41 -3.93 9.95
CA THR A 30 -1.91 -3.71 11.31
C THR A 30 -2.26 -2.31 11.74
N ASP A 31 -3.14 -2.20 12.74
CA ASP A 31 -3.37 -0.95 13.47
C ASP A 31 -2.25 -0.78 14.50
N ARG A 32 -1.39 0.22 14.26
CA ARG A 32 -0.22 0.49 15.11
C ARG A 32 -0.56 1.25 16.38
N GLN A 33 -1.74 1.89 16.44
CA GLN A 33 -2.19 2.61 17.63
C GLN A 33 -2.83 1.65 18.64
N ARG A 34 -3.60 0.67 18.14
CA ARG A 34 -4.32 -0.30 18.96
C ARG A 34 -3.59 -1.63 19.11
N HIS A 35 -2.47 -1.80 18.42
CA HIS A 35 -1.71 -3.04 18.36
C HIS A 35 -2.58 -4.25 17.92
N THR A 36 -3.54 -4.00 17.03
CA THR A 36 -4.42 -5.06 16.50
C THR A 36 -4.04 -5.41 15.08
N VAL A 37 -4.10 -6.70 14.76
CA VAL A 37 -3.91 -7.23 13.42
C VAL A 37 -5.21 -7.83 12.93
N GLN A 38 -5.66 -7.40 11.75
CA GLN A 38 -6.82 -7.94 11.08
C GLN A 38 -6.41 -8.49 9.73
N ALA A 39 -7.03 -9.59 9.32
CA ALA A 39 -6.75 -10.14 8.01
C ALA A 39 -8.04 -10.56 7.30
N THR A 40 -8.09 -10.29 6.00
CA THR A 40 -9.19 -10.68 5.14
C THR A 40 -8.68 -11.22 3.82
N TYR A 41 -9.39 -12.18 3.25
CA TYR A 41 -9.16 -12.57 1.86
C TYR A 41 -9.67 -11.48 0.91
N VAL A 42 -8.95 -11.28 -0.17
CA VAL A 42 -9.29 -10.32 -1.22
C VAL A 42 -9.32 -11.00 -2.58
N SER A 43 -10.20 -10.51 -3.45
CA SER A 43 -10.32 -11.08 -4.79
C SER A 43 -9.07 -10.80 -5.63
N ARG A 44 -8.69 -11.77 -6.47
CA ARG A 44 -7.61 -11.62 -7.45
C ARG A 44 -7.79 -10.37 -8.33
N ARG A 45 -9.03 -10.12 -8.79
CA ARG A 45 -9.34 -8.95 -9.62
C ARG A 45 -8.99 -7.64 -8.92
N ALA A 46 -9.24 -7.51 -7.62
CA ALA A 46 -8.87 -6.31 -6.86
C ALA A 46 -7.34 -6.14 -6.79
N VAL A 47 -6.61 -7.24 -6.60
CA VAL A 47 -5.14 -7.23 -6.58
C VAL A 47 -4.55 -6.82 -7.93
N GLU A 48 -5.12 -7.31 -9.04
CA GLU A 48 -4.70 -6.96 -10.39
C GLU A 48 -4.89 -5.48 -10.75
N GLN A 49 -5.78 -4.76 -10.03
CA GLN A 49 -5.96 -3.32 -10.22
C GLN A 49 -4.96 -2.47 -9.43
N LEU A 50 -4.25 -3.05 -8.44
CA LEU A 50 -3.31 -2.29 -7.60
C LEU A 50 -2.19 -1.62 -8.41
N PRO A 51 -1.51 -2.28 -9.36
CA PRO A 51 -0.47 -1.62 -10.15
C PRO A 51 -0.98 -0.37 -10.87
N ALA A 52 -2.14 -0.48 -11.52
CA ALA A 52 -2.75 0.65 -12.24
C ALA A 52 -3.15 1.79 -11.29
N PHE A 53 -3.63 1.47 -10.08
CA PHE A 53 -3.92 2.47 -9.07
C PHE A 53 -2.64 3.17 -8.57
N LEU A 54 -1.60 2.41 -8.23
CA LEU A 54 -0.33 2.94 -7.75
C LEU A 54 0.36 3.83 -8.80
N SER A 55 0.35 3.44 -10.08
CA SER A 55 0.87 4.29 -11.16
C SER A 55 0.18 5.66 -11.27
N LYS A 56 -1.13 5.73 -10.96
CA LYS A 56 -1.86 7.01 -10.91
C LYS A 56 -1.42 7.86 -9.72
N LEU A 57 -1.14 7.26 -8.56
CA LEU A 57 -0.63 7.99 -7.40
C LEU A 57 0.74 8.60 -7.69
N ASP A 58 1.64 7.84 -8.33
CA ASP A 58 2.95 8.36 -8.76
C ASP A 58 2.82 9.52 -9.75
N SER A 59 1.90 9.38 -10.72
CA SER A 59 1.64 10.43 -11.72
C SER A 59 1.09 11.73 -11.09
N LEU A 60 0.22 11.61 -10.09
CA LEU A 60 -0.29 12.75 -9.33
C LEU A 60 0.80 13.42 -8.50
N HIS A 61 1.68 12.62 -7.88
CA HIS A 61 2.82 13.12 -7.13
C HIS A 61 3.78 13.92 -8.02
N GLN A 62 4.09 13.39 -9.22
CA GLN A 62 4.91 14.08 -10.21
C GLN A 62 4.27 15.37 -10.74
N ARG A 63 2.94 15.39 -10.93
CA ARG A 63 2.22 16.58 -11.38
C ARG A 63 2.17 17.69 -10.32
N GLY A 64 2.12 17.33 -9.03
CA GLY A 64 2.22 18.28 -7.92
C GLY A 64 3.62 18.90 -7.77
N LEU A 65 4.67 18.11 -8.01
CA LEU A 65 6.07 18.60 -8.00
C LEU A 65 6.40 19.57 -9.14
N ARG A 66 5.78 19.44 -10.32
CA ARG A 66 6.03 20.35 -11.46
C ARG A 66 5.32 21.73 -11.36
N ARG A 67 4.54 21.98 -10.31
CA ARG A 67 3.81 23.26 -10.12
C ARG A 67 4.39 24.12 -8.99
N ARG A 68 5.65 23.90 -8.60
CA ARG A 68 6.39 24.78 -7.69
C ARG A 68 7.57 25.42 -8.40
#